data_AF-A0A1K1NHW3-F1
#
_entry.id   AF-A0A1K1NHW3-F1
#
_cell.length_a   1.000
_cell.length_b   1.000
_cell.length_c   1.000
_cell.angle_alpha   90.00
_cell.angle_beta   90.00
_cell.angle_gamma   90.00
#
_symmetry.space_group_name_H-M   'P 1'
#
loop_
_entity.id
_entity.type
_entity.pdbx_description
1 polymer ?
#
loop_
_entity_poly.entity_id
_entity_poly.type
_entity_poly.pdbx_seq_one_letter_code
_entity_poly.pdbx_strand_id
1 'polypeptide(L)'
;MNANFKKKIAATLGAVMLSTSLLTVSASARSIADGDLDYSGGQTDSYVYSEVSRRQNVRDYMVKATVKVGGNTYTSGWKKNYAYKQADRKWYANETSYYDYYRI
;
A
#
# COMPACT_ATOMS: atom_id res chain seq x y z
N MET A 1 -24.03 -40.53 -13.05
CA MET A 1 -22.84 -39.63 -12.99
C MET A 1 -21.79 -40.24 -12.09
N ASN A 2 -20.59 -40.49 -12.61
CA ASN A 2 -19.52 -41.27 -11.97
C ASN A 2 -18.82 -40.45 -10.86
N ALA A 3 -18.58 -41.03 -9.68
CA ALA A 3 -18.09 -40.34 -8.47
C ALA A 3 -16.72 -39.66 -8.67
N ASN A 4 -15.93 -40.14 -9.64
CA ASN A 4 -14.64 -39.55 -10.01
C ASN A 4 -14.74 -38.18 -10.73
N PHE A 5 -15.91 -37.86 -11.31
CA PHE A 5 -16.12 -36.56 -11.97
C PHE A 5 -16.33 -35.42 -10.95
N LYS A 6 -16.97 -35.73 -9.81
CA LYS A 6 -17.22 -34.77 -8.72
C LYS A 6 -15.94 -34.37 -7.99
N LYS A 7 -14.99 -35.30 -7.81
CA LYS A 7 -13.68 -35.03 -7.18
C LYS A 7 -12.78 -34.12 -8.02
N LYS A 8 -12.80 -34.25 -9.36
CA LYS A 8 -12.03 -33.37 -10.26
C LYS A 8 -12.58 -31.94 -10.28
N ILE A 9 -13.90 -31.76 -10.26
CA ILE A 9 -14.54 -30.43 -10.23
C ILE A 9 -14.30 -29.72 -8.89
N ALA A 10 -14.34 -30.46 -7.78
CA ALA A 10 -14.06 -29.89 -6.45
C ALA A 10 -12.61 -29.40 -6.30
N ALA A 11 -11.64 -30.07 -6.94
CA ALA A 11 -10.25 -29.65 -6.93
C ALA A 11 -10.00 -28.39 -7.78
N THR A 12 -10.72 -28.20 -8.89
CA THR A 12 -10.57 -27.01 -9.74
C THR A 12 -11.24 -25.76 -9.13
N LEU A 13 -12.32 -25.92 -8.36
CA LEU A 13 -12.98 -24.80 -7.67
C LEU A 13 -12.19 -24.26 -6.48
N GLY A 14 -11.36 -25.09 -5.83
CA GLY A 14 -10.46 -24.66 -4.75
C GLY A 14 -9.30 -23.77 -5.23
N ALA A 15 -8.95 -23.81 -6.51
CA ALA A 15 -7.87 -23.01 -7.10
C ALA A 15 -8.34 -21.66 -7.67
N VAL A 16 -9.65 -21.46 -7.85
CA VAL A 16 -10.20 -20.24 -8.49
C VAL A 16 -10.52 -19.13 -7.48
N MET A 17 -10.57 -19.43 -6.18
CA MET A 17 -10.82 -18.43 -5.12
C MET A 17 -9.58 -17.65 -4.67
N LEU A 18 -8.42 -17.83 -5.33
CA LEU A 18 -7.17 -17.14 -4.98
C LEU A 18 -6.77 -16.01 -5.95
N SER A 19 -7.56 -15.74 -7.00
CA SER A 19 -7.19 -14.76 -8.04
C SER A 19 -7.95 -13.44 -7.96
N THR A 20 -8.87 -13.24 -7.01
CA THR A 20 -9.68 -12.02 -6.92
C THR A 20 -8.98 -10.83 -6.24
N SER A 21 -7.70 -10.93 -5.88
CA SER A 21 -6.99 -9.86 -5.14
C SER A 21 -6.01 -9.04 -5.97
N LEU A 22 -6.30 -8.81 -7.27
CA LEU A 22 -5.69 -7.70 -8.01
C LEU A 22 -6.59 -6.46 -7.99
N LEU A 23 -7.26 -6.21 -6.87
CA LEU A 23 -7.76 -4.87 -6.60
C LEU A 23 -6.53 -4.02 -6.27
N THR A 24 -5.95 -3.41 -7.31
CA THR A 24 -5.03 -2.28 -7.17
C THR A 24 -5.81 -1.12 -6.57
N VAL A 25 -5.96 -1.13 -5.24
CA VAL A 25 -6.53 0.00 -4.51
C VAL A 25 -5.45 1.08 -4.45
N SER A 26 -5.39 1.88 -5.51
CA SER A 26 -4.66 3.15 -5.51
C SER A 26 -5.56 4.18 -4.84
N ALA A 27 -5.27 4.51 -3.58
CA ALA A 27 -5.90 5.65 -2.92
C ALA A 27 -5.00 6.87 -3.11
N SER A 28 -5.34 7.70 -4.10
CA SER A 28 -4.52 8.85 -4.51
C SER A 28 -5.13 10.17 -4.05
N ALA A 29 -4.31 10.99 -3.39
CA ALA A 29 -4.52 12.38 -2.97
C ALA A 29 -5.55 12.62 -1.86
N ARG A 30 -5.15 12.28 -0.62
CA ARG A 30 -5.78 12.84 0.59
C ARG A 30 -5.02 14.09 1.02
N SER A 31 -5.72 15.21 1.09
CA SER A 31 -5.26 16.46 1.71
C SER A 31 -5.17 16.27 3.24
N ILE A 32 -4.00 16.51 3.84
CA ILE A 32 -3.73 16.34 5.28
C ILE A 32 -3.07 17.61 5.83
N ALA A 33 -2.94 17.73 7.17
CA ALA A 33 -2.32 18.89 7.83
C ALA A 33 -2.93 20.23 7.36
N ASP A 34 -4.25 20.38 7.48
CA ASP A 34 -5.04 21.52 6.98
C ASP A 34 -4.89 21.79 5.46
N GLY A 35 -4.40 20.82 4.69
CA GLY A 35 -4.17 20.94 3.26
C GLY A 35 -2.78 21.38 2.85
N ASP A 36 -1.84 21.40 3.79
CA ASP A 36 -0.43 21.69 3.50
C ASP A 36 0.31 20.50 2.88
N LEU A 37 -0.14 19.27 3.16
CA LEU A 37 0.52 18.05 2.73
C LEU A 37 -0.43 17.22 1.87
N ASP A 38 0.14 16.57 0.85
CA ASP A 38 -0.51 15.60 0.00
C ASP A 38 0.04 14.21 0.30
N TYR A 39 -0.87 13.25 0.52
CA TYR A 39 -0.53 11.85 0.69
C TYR A 39 -1.02 11.00 -0.48
N SER A 40 -0.11 10.16 -1.00
CA SER A 40 -0.38 9.13 -2.00
C SER A 40 0.18 7.80 -1.52
N GLY A 41 -0.69 6.81 -1.35
CA GLY A 41 -0.29 5.50 -0.87
C GLY A 41 -1.13 4.41 -1.50
N GLY A 42 -0.50 3.28 -1.77
CA GLY A 42 -1.20 2.17 -2.39
C GLY A 42 -0.26 1.05 -2.80
N GLN A 43 -0.72 0.28 -3.79
CA GLN A 43 -0.03 -0.87 -4.30
C GLN A 43 -0.15 -0.94 -5.83
N THR A 44 0.92 -1.33 -6.49
CA THR A 44 0.98 -1.69 -7.92
C THR A 44 1.04 -3.21 -8.05
N ASP A 45 1.22 -3.78 -9.23
CA ASP A 45 1.41 -5.24 -9.34
C ASP A 45 2.71 -5.73 -8.70
N SER A 46 3.69 -4.84 -8.51
CA SER A 46 5.04 -5.21 -8.09
C SER A 46 5.42 -4.68 -6.70
N TYR A 47 4.87 -3.55 -6.26
CA TYR A 47 5.29 -2.91 -5.00
C TYR A 47 4.14 -2.21 -4.25
N VAL A 48 4.28 -2.12 -2.93
CA VAL A 48 3.51 -1.20 -2.07
C VAL A 48 4.32 0.08 -1.93
N TYR A 49 3.68 1.25 -2.00
CA TYR A 49 4.34 2.54 -1.87
C TYR A 49 3.59 3.48 -0.92
N SER A 50 4.34 4.39 -0.32
CA SER A 50 3.89 5.49 0.53
C SER A 50 4.65 6.75 0.13
N GLU A 51 3.93 7.82 -0.15
CA GLU A 51 4.47 9.12 -0.53
C GLU A 51 3.74 10.24 0.22
N VAL A 52 4.51 11.12 0.84
CA VAL A 52 4.02 12.35 1.47
C VAL A 52 4.83 13.50 0.93
N SER A 53 4.15 14.51 0.40
CA SER A 53 4.78 15.73 -0.11
C SER A 53 4.10 16.96 0.45
N ARG A 54 4.86 18.05 0.57
CA ARG A 54 4.35 19.36 0.95
C ARG A 54 3.99 20.16 -0.29
N ARG A 55 2.85 20.86 -0.24
CA ARG A 55 2.48 21.87 -1.22
C ARG A 55 3.44 23.07 -1.19
N GLN A 56 3.44 23.86 -2.26
CA GLN A 56 4.25 25.08 -2.30
C GLN A 56 3.65 26.16 -1.40
N ASN A 57 4.53 27.01 -0.83
CA ASN A 57 4.15 28.19 -0.05
C ASN A 57 3.31 27.93 1.23
N VAL A 58 3.46 26.75 1.83
CA VAL A 58 2.82 26.39 3.11
C VAL A 58 3.87 26.11 4.20
N ARG A 59 3.41 25.80 5.43
CA ARG A 59 4.27 25.51 6.59
C ARG A 59 5.22 24.34 6.29
N ASP A 60 6.39 24.34 6.91
CA ASP A 60 7.34 23.23 6.81
C ASP A 60 6.95 22.09 7.75
N TYR A 61 7.23 20.86 7.31
CA TYR A 61 6.96 19.65 8.08
C TYR A 61 8.13 18.67 7.97
N MET A 62 8.32 17.91 9.03
CA MET A 62 9.00 16.62 8.94
C MET A 62 7.95 15.55 8.64
N VAL A 63 8.22 14.75 7.61
CA VAL A 63 7.32 13.71 7.12
C VAL A 63 8.06 12.37 7.05
N LYS A 64 7.33 11.28 7.20
CA LYS A 64 7.87 9.92 7.13
C LYS A 64 6.87 9.03 6.40
N ALA A 65 7.34 8.41 5.33
CA ALA A 65 6.60 7.42 4.56
C ALA A 65 6.92 6.02 5.08
N THR A 66 5.88 5.21 5.28
CA THR A 66 6.03 3.85 5.77
C THR A 66 5.15 2.89 4.98
N VAL A 67 5.72 1.74 4.63
CA VAL A 67 5.01 0.62 4.01
C VAL A 67 5.21 -0.64 4.86
N LYS A 68 4.18 -1.48 4.96
CA LYS A 68 4.27 -2.82 5.54
C LYS A 68 3.91 -3.85 4.49
N VAL A 69 4.69 -4.91 4.46
CA VAL A 69 4.44 -6.10 3.62
C VAL A 69 4.62 -7.32 4.51
N GLY A 70 3.51 -7.98 4.85
CA GLY A 70 3.48 -9.05 5.85
C GLY A 70 3.96 -8.55 7.21
N GLY A 71 4.95 -9.24 7.77
CA GLY A 71 5.56 -8.88 9.06
C GLY A 71 6.61 -7.76 8.98
N ASN A 72 7.01 -7.35 7.79
CA ASN A 72 8.10 -6.38 7.61
C ASN A 72 7.56 -4.95 7.49
N THR A 73 8.24 -4.02 8.15
CA THR A 73 7.95 -2.58 8.06
C THR A 73 9.15 -1.87 7.45
N TYR A 74 8.91 -1.08 6.39
CA TYR A 74 9.93 -0.32 5.70
C TYR A 74 9.59 1.16 5.78
N THR A 75 10.54 1.97 6.25
CA THR A 75 10.36 3.40 6.42
C THR A 75 11.37 4.21 5.61
N SER A 76 10.99 5.43 5.23
CA SER A 76 11.89 6.43 4.65
C SER A 76 12.82 7.09 5.68
N GLY A 77 12.53 6.93 6.98
CA GLY A 77 13.00 7.85 8.02
C GLY A 77 12.31 9.22 7.91
N TRP A 78 12.54 10.07 8.90
CA TRP A 78 12.03 11.44 8.90
C TRP A 78 12.78 12.30 7.90
N LYS A 79 12.06 12.97 7.00
CA LYS A 79 12.60 13.87 5.98
C LYS A 79 11.81 15.18 5.94
N LYS A 80 12.46 16.27 5.58
CA LYS A 80 11.81 17.58 5.47
C LYS A 80 10.97 17.63 4.19
N ASN A 81 9.68 17.96 4.33
CA ASN A 81 8.70 18.28 3.27
C ASN A 81 8.44 17.20 2.19
N TYR A 82 9.22 16.14 2.13
CA TYR A 82 9.03 15.06 1.17
C TYR A 82 9.58 13.74 1.72
N ALA A 83 8.77 12.69 1.67
CA ALA A 83 9.18 11.34 1.99
C ALA A 83 8.51 10.33 1.04
N TYR A 84 9.32 9.38 0.58
CA TYR A 84 8.87 8.26 -0.24
C TYR A 84 9.47 6.96 0.27
N LYS A 85 8.65 5.91 0.29
CA LYS A 85 9.12 4.54 0.53
C LYS A 85 8.28 3.53 -0.24
N GLN A 86 8.95 2.53 -0.78
CA GLN A 86 8.33 1.35 -1.38
C GLN A 86 8.94 0.05 -0.88
N ALA A 87 8.23 -1.05 -1.07
CA ALA A 87 8.68 -2.41 -0.84
C ALA A 87 7.99 -3.39 -1.81
N ASP A 88 8.69 -4.45 -2.19
CA ASP A 88 8.15 -5.49 -3.08
C ASP A 88 6.94 -6.16 -2.47
N ARG A 89 5.92 -6.41 -3.30
CA ARG A 89 4.69 -7.07 -2.88
C ARG A 89 4.90 -8.54 -2.58
N LYS A 90 4.03 -9.06 -1.73
CA LYS A 90 3.87 -10.48 -1.46
C LYS A 90 2.39 -10.78 -1.57
N TRP A 91 1.99 -11.46 -2.65
CA TRP A 91 0.60 -11.75 -3.00
C TRP A 91 -0.21 -12.47 -1.90
N TYR A 92 0.47 -13.12 -0.95
CA TYR A 92 -0.13 -13.83 0.19
C TYR A 92 -0.07 -13.04 1.50
N ALA A 93 0.47 -11.81 1.51
CA ALA A 93 0.71 -11.05 2.73
C ALA A 93 -0.16 -9.80 2.80
N ASN A 94 -0.48 -9.38 4.04
CA ASN A 94 -1.14 -8.11 4.26
C ASN A 94 -0.20 -6.94 3.93
N GLU A 95 -0.70 -6.00 3.16
CA GLU A 95 0.05 -4.88 2.62
C GLU A 95 -0.61 -3.58 3.04
N THR A 96 0.17 -2.67 3.64
CA THR A 96 -0.36 -1.37 4.08
C THR A 96 0.62 -0.26 3.77
N SER A 97 0.08 0.92 3.46
CA SER A 97 0.82 2.15 3.28
C SER A 97 0.27 3.20 4.26
N TYR A 98 1.16 3.93 4.92
CA TYR A 98 0.77 5.04 5.81
C TYR A 98 1.90 6.05 5.97
N TYR A 99 1.61 7.13 6.69
CA TYR A 99 2.48 8.27 6.89
C TYR A 99 2.46 8.77 8.33
N ASP A 100 3.52 9.45 8.73
CA ASP A 100 3.58 10.28 9.93
C ASP A 100 4.09 11.68 9.55
N TYR A 101 3.65 12.71 10.28
CA TYR A 101 4.11 14.08 10.11
C TYR A 101 4.14 14.86 11.44
N TYR A 102 5.02 15.86 11.53
CA TYR A 102 4.95 16.91 12.54
C TYR A 102 5.46 18.23 11.97
N ARG A 103 4.96 19.33 12.51
CA ARG A 103 5.33 20.70 12.09
C ARG A 103 6.69 21.10 12.64
N ILE A 104 7.46 21.85 11.86
CA ILE A 104 8.74 22.46 12.26
C ILE A 104 8.74 23.98 12.07
#